data_AF-A0A2Z2KS85-F1
#
_entry.id   AF-A0A2Z2KS85-F1
#
_cell.length_a   1.000
_cell.length_b   1.000
_cell.length_c   1.000
_cell.angle_alpha   90.00
_cell.angle_beta   90.00
_cell.angle_gamma   90.00
#
_symmetry.space_group_name_H-M   'P 1'
#
loop_
_entity.id
_entity.type
_entity.pdbx_description
1 polymer ?
#
loop_
_entity_poly.entity_id
_entity_poly.type
_entity_poly.pdbx_seq_one_letter_code
_entity_poly.pdbx_strand_id
1 'polypeptide(L)'
;MDPDSKNNDNEEKSWFSKKENWWIICGFVVALGAVAVPFIIMLVANKRFDVNDFKDLGTVGDYFGGTTVGLLSLASIIFVTAAIIMQKEELALQRDEVKKTREEYEITNSTMKKQQFDSTFFNMINLHHNILSEINYKDKKGREAIKVFYEELRDYYDTEIYENYSKGLKERALVDNKKALDELVRKVYIDHHLNNFIREFEENNPIFPSFDESNSPETSRHDSFYVSMEQGTNKLWNKEEQEHILRFNENILFNKVEYLKWLEALNLKESYEASVSNMYVEKYLNEFVENPLKELKVYAFQKVYEKNESLLGHYFRNLYRIVKLIQDEEFNKAPFKDNNEKRKYRGILRAQLSSYELIMLFYNIVYSYKGEKFQLLIKNTNFFDDHLVTSDFIWRNDVHELENLDPF
;
A
#
# COMPACT_ATOMS: atom_id res chain seq x y z
N MET A 1 12.05 -25.92 23.90
CA MET A 1 11.61 -26.45 25.21
C MET A 1 10.32 -27.16 24.94
N ASP A 2 10.40 -28.48 24.93
CA ASP A 2 9.36 -29.39 24.48
C ASP A 2 8.26 -29.51 25.56
N PRO A 3 6.99 -29.17 25.28
CA PRO A 3 5.90 -29.31 26.25
C PRO A 3 5.51 -30.78 26.49
N ASP A 4 5.98 -31.71 25.65
CA ASP A 4 5.55 -33.12 25.66
C ASP A 4 6.30 -34.00 26.68
N SER A 5 7.13 -33.41 27.55
CA SER A 5 7.87 -34.15 28.58
C SER A 5 7.13 -34.37 29.90
N LYS A 6 5.84 -34.00 30.00
CA LYS A 6 5.03 -34.18 31.21
C LYS A 6 3.67 -34.80 30.90
N ASN A 7 3.63 -36.06 30.49
CA ASN A 7 2.43 -36.91 30.66
C ASN A 7 2.66 -38.42 30.44
N ASN A 8 3.90 -38.91 30.58
CA ASN A 8 4.18 -40.35 30.49
C ASN A 8 4.06 -41.11 31.83
N ASP A 9 3.53 -40.47 32.88
CA ASP A 9 3.36 -41.04 34.23
C ASP A 9 1.91 -41.46 34.53
N ASN A 10 1.20 -42.00 33.54
CA ASN A 10 -0.02 -42.77 33.80
C ASN A 10 0.22 -44.22 33.43
N GLU A 11 0.89 -44.89 34.36
CA GLU A 11 0.94 -46.33 34.60
C GLU A 11 -0.22 -47.10 33.94
N GLU A 12 0.12 -48.18 33.24
CA GLU A 12 -0.75 -49.33 32.99
C GLU A 12 -1.27 -49.87 34.33
N LYS A 13 -2.28 -49.19 34.90
CA LYS A 13 -3.05 -49.72 36.01
C LYS A 13 -3.72 -50.98 35.50
N SER A 14 -3.19 -52.12 35.98
CA SER A 14 -3.80 -53.45 35.88
C SER A 14 -5.33 -53.32 35.87
N TRP A 15 -6.01 -54.01 34.96
CA TRP A 15 -7.46 -53.95 34.81
C TRP A 15 -8.19 -54.03 36.17
N PHE A 16 -7.66 -54.79 37.12
CA PHE A 16 -8.22 -54.95 38.47
C PHE A 16 -8.06 -53.74 39.42
N SER A 17 -7.21 -52.76 39.12
CA SER A 17 -6.95 -51.60 39.99
C SER A 17 -7.78 -50.36 39.65
N LYS A 18 -8.53 -50.38 38.54
CA LYS A 18 -9.51 -49.33 38.23
C LYS A 18 -10.73 -49.47 39.16
N LYS A 19 -11.11 -48.37 39.83
CA LYS A 19 -12.21 -48.31 40.80
C LYS A 19 -13.56 -48.79 40.22
N GLU A 20 -13.73 -48.69 38.90
CA GLU A 20 -14.93 -49.10 38.18
C GLU A 20 -15.07 -50.63 38.04
N ASN A 21 -13.95 -51.32 37.87
CA ASN A 21 -13.91 -52.78 37.71
C ASN A 21 -14.18 -53.51 39.03
N TRP A 22 -14.07 -52.82 40.16
CA TRP A 22 -14.42 -53.34 41.48
C TRP A 22 -15.91 -53.71 41.58
N TRP A 23 -16.81 -52.89 41.03
CA TRP A 23 -18.25 -53.17 41.03
C TRP A 23 -18.60 -54.42 40.21
N ILE A 24 -17.89 -54.63 39.10
CA ILE A 24 -18.03 -55.83 38.26
C ILE A 24 -17.63 -57.07 39.06
N ILE A 25 -16.49 -57.03 39.76
CA ILE A 25 -16.01 -58.13 40.60
C ILE A 25 -17.01 -58.44 41.72
N CYS A 26 -17.54 -57.41 42.40
CA CYS A 26 -18.59 -57.58 43.40
C CYS A 26 -19.84 -58.25 42.82
N GLY A 27 -20.29 -57.86 41.62
CA GLY A 27 -21.41 -58.50 40.93
C GLY A 27 -21.16 -59.98 40.64
N PHE A 28 -19.95 -60.34 40.19
CA PHE A 28 -19.56 -61.73 39.96
C PHE A 28 -19.54 -62.57 41.24
N VAL A 29 -19.04 -62.03 42.35
CA VAL A 29 -19.05 -62.72 43.64
C VAL A 29 -20.47 -63.00 44.12
N VAL A 30 -21.37 -62.03 43.99
CA VAL A 30 -22.80 -62.20 44.37
C VAL A 30 -23.48 -63.22 43.45
N ALA A 31 -23.20 -63.21 42.15
CA ALA A 31 -23.75 -64.18 41.20
C ALA A 31 -23.27 -65.61 41.48
N LEU A 32 -21.96 -65.80 41.77
CA LEU A 32 -21.41 -67.09 42.18
C LEU A 32 -22.04 -67.58 43.49
N GLY A 33 -22.24 -66.67 44.45
CA GLY A 33 -22.99 -66.95 45.67
C GLY A 33 -24.42 -67.40 45.38
N ALA A 34 -25.13 -66.72 44.47
CA ALA A 34 -26.50 -67.06 44.09
C ALA A 34 -26.62 -68.50 43.52
N VAL A 35 -25.61 -68.95 42.77
CA VAL A 35 -25.54 -70.31 42.22
C VAL A 35 -25.16 -71.33 43.30
N ALA A 36 -24.27 -70.99 44.23
CA ALA A 36 -23.80 -71.92 45.26
C ALA A 36 -24.82 -72.14 46.40
N VAL A 37 -25.57 -71.10 46.78
CA VAL A 37 -26.50 -71.10 47.93
C VAL A 37 -27.53 -72.24 47.92
N PRO A 38 -28.24 -72.56 46.82
CA PRO A 38 -29.20 -73.66 46.78
C PRO A 38 -28.58 -75.02 47.06
N PHE A 39 -27.36 -75.25 46.53
CA PHE A 39 -26.63 -76.51 46.73
C PHE A 39 -26.10 -76.63 48.15
N ILE A 40 -25.62 -75.52 48.74
CA ILE A 40 -25.18 -75.48 50.14
C ILE A 40 -26.38 -75.75 51.07
N ILE A 41 -27.53 -75.10 50.85
CA ILE A 41 -28.75 -75.33 51.64
C ILE A 41 -29.23 -76.78 51.46
N MET A 42 -29.16 -77.36 50.26
CA MET A 42 -29.57 -78.75 50.01
C MET A 42 -28.65 -79.76 50.73
N LEU A 43 -27.34 -79.50 50.74
CA LEU A 43 -26.34 -80.31 51.43
C LEU A 43 -26.55 -80.25 52.96
N VAL A 44 -26.74 -79.04 53.52
CA VAL A 44 -26.97 -78.84 54.95
C VAL A 44 -28.32 -79.38 55.42
N ALA A 45 -29.37 -79.24 54.61
CA ALA A 45 -30.72 -79.73 54.93
C ALA A 45 -30.92 -81.23 54.65
N ASN A 46 -29.92 -81.91 54.06
CA ASN A 46 -29.93 -83.33 53.69
C ASN A 46 -31.19 -83.77 52.90
N LYS A 47 -31.73 -82.88 52.07
CA LYS A 47 -32.91 -83.14 51.23
C LYS A 47 -32.47 -83.64 49.85
N ARG A 48 -33.14 -84.68 49.34
CA ARG A 48 -33.01 -85.15 47.96
C ARG A 48 -34.37 -85.05 47.27
N PHE A 49 -34.40 -84.49 46.08
CA PHE A 49 -35.61 -84.43 45.26
C PHE A 49 -35.72 -85.73 44.45
N ASP A 50 -36.86 -86.42 44.54
CA ASP A 50 -37.19 -87.59 43.75
C ASP A 50 -38.28 -87.19 42.76
N VAL A 51 -37.98 -87.22 41.46
CA VAL A 51 -38.86 -86.65 40.41
C VAL A 51 -39.57 -87.80 39.71
N ASN A 52 -40.75 -88.17 40.22
CA ASN A 52 -41.53 -89.28 39.68
C ASN A 52 -42.71 -88.81 38.81
N ASP A 53 -43.19 -87.57 38.98
CA ASP A 53 -44.25 -86.97 38.17
C ASP A 53 -43.91 -85.52 37.78
N PHE A 54 -44.49 -85.03 36.67
CA PHE A 54 -44.18 -83.68 36.14
C PHE A 54 -44.55 -82.56 37.13
N LYS A 55 -45.48 -82.83 38.05
CA LYS A 55 -45.88 -81.89 39.11
C LYS A 55 -44.78 -81.66 40.16
N ASP A 56 -43.89 -82.63 40.37
CA ASP A 56 -42.80 -82.52 41.35
C ASP A 56 -41.69 -81.57 40.90
N LEU A 57 -41.57 -81.35 39.58
CA LEU A 57 -40.67 -80.33 39.00
C LEU A 57 -41.03 -78.91 39.45
N GLY A 58 -42.30 -78.65 39.75
CA GLY A 58 -42.74 -77.35 40.30
C GLY A 58 -42.10 -77.04 41.64
N THR A 59 -42.07 -78.01 42.55
CA THR A 59 -41.49 -77.88 43.90
C THR A 59 -39.98 -77.66 43.87
N VAL A 60 -39.28 -78.32 42.94
CA VAL A 60 -37.84 -78.10 42.69
C VAL A 60 -37.63 -76.67 42.17
N GLY A 61 -38.44 -76.24 41.20
CA GLY A 61 -38.41 -74.88 40.66
C GLY A 61 -38.62 -73.81 41.73
N ASP A 62 -39.58 -74.00 42.63
CA ASP A 62 -39.87 -73.05 43.73
C ASP A 62 -38.72 -72.93 44.73
N TYR A 63 -38.02 -74.03 45.02
CA TYR A 63 -36.86 -74.02 45.92
C TYR A 63 -35.68 -73.24 45.33
N PHE A 64 -35.29 -73.53 44.08
CA PHE A 64 -34.22 -72.80 43.40
C PHE A 64 -34.64 -71.35 43.13
N GLY A 65 -35.91 -71.12 42.77
CA GLY A 65 -36.49 -69.79 42.62
C GLY A 65 -36.38 -68.96 43.91
N GLY A 66 -36.84 -69.51 45.04
CA GLY A 66 -36.85 -68.83 46.34
C GLY A 66 -35.45 -68.56 46.92
N THR A 67 -34.46 -69.40 46.61
CA THR A 67 -33.09 -69.28 47.17
C THR A 67 -32.11 -68.52 46.27
N THR A 68 -32.31 -68.53 44.94
CA THR A 68 -31.38 -67.92 43.98
C THR A 68 -31.84 -66.56 43.45
N VAL A 69 -33.15 -66.36 43.24
CA VAL A 69 -33.65 -65.20 42.47
C VAL A 69 -33.33 -63.86 43.12
N GLY A 70 -33.41 -63.76 44.45
CA GLY A 70 -33.07 -62.52 45.18
C GLY A 70 -31.60 -62.12 45.02
N LEU A 71 -30.68 -63.10 45.10
CA LEU A 71 -29.24 -62.86 44.93
C LEU A 71 -28.88 -62.58 43.47
N LEU A 72 -29.51 -63.27 42.50
CA LEU A 72 -29.34 -62.94 41.08
C LEU A 72 -29.85 -61.52 40.77
N SER A 73 -31.00 -61.13 41.32
CA SER A 73 -31.55 -59.77 41.13
C SER A 73 -30.62 -58.70 41.69
N LEU A 74 -30.00 -58.96 42.86
CA LEU A 74 -28.98 -58.08 43.44
C LEU A 74 -27.73 -57.99 42.53
N ALA A 75 -27.24 -59.12 42.02
CA ALA A 75 -26.12 -59.14 41.08
C ALA A 75 -26.44 -58.35 39.80
N SER A 76 -27.65 -58.48 39.25
CA SER A 76 -28.11 -57.71 38.08
C SER A 76 -28.10 -56.20 38.34
N ILE A 77 -28.57 -55.73 39.50
CA ILE A 77 -28.54 -54.31 39.85
C ILE A 77 -27.10 -53.79 39.96
N ILE A 78 -26.19 -54.59 40.54
CA ILE A 78 -24.76 -54.23 40.65
C ILE A 78 -24.14 -54.10 39.25
N PHE A 79 -24.39 -55.06 38.35
CA PHE A 79 -23.88 -55.00 36.97
C PHE A 79 -24.44 -53.81 36.20
N VAL A 80 -25.73 -53.51 36.31
CA VAL A 80 -26.35 -52.35 35.67
C VAL A 80 -25.77 -51.05 36.22
N THR A 81 -25.56 -50.95 37.54
CA THR A 81 -24.96 -49.77 38.17
C THR A 81 -23.52 -49.58 37.72
N ALA A 82 -22.73 -50.65 37.68
CA ALA A 82 -21.37 -50.64 37.15
C ALA A 82 -21.34 -50.17 35.69
N ALA A 83 -22.22 -50.71 34.84
CA ALA A 83 -22.35 -50.32 33.45
C ALA A 83 -22.72 -48.83 33.30
N ILE A 84 -23.64 -48.31 34.11
CA ILE A 84 -24.01 -46.88 34.10
C ILE A 84 -22.83 -46.00 34.51
N ILE A 85 -22.02 -46.41 35.48
CA ILE A 85 -20.83 -45.66 35.91
C ILE A 85 -19.81 -45.59 34.77
N MET A 86 -19.48 -46.74 34.18
CA MET A 86 -18.55 -46.80 33.04
C MET A 86 -19.04 -45.97 31.86
N GLN A 87 -20.33 -46.10 31.50
CA GLN A 87 -20.93 -45.30 30.43
C GLN A 87 -20.87 -43.80 30.71
N LYS A 88 -21.04 -43.37 31.97
CA LYS A 88 -20.90 -41.96 32.35
C LYS A 88 -19.46 -41.47 32.22
N GLU A 89 -18.46 -42.28 32.59
CA GLU A 89 -17.05 -41.93 32.43
C GLU A 89 -16.67 -41.85 30.95
N GLU A 90 -17.07 -42.83 30.14
CA GLU A 90 -16.85 -42.82 28.68
C GLU A 90 -17.50 -41.61 28.01
N LEU A 91 -18.74 -41.26 28.37
CA LEU A 91 -19.39 -40.04 27.88
C LEU A 91 -18.68 -38.76 28.31
N ALA A 92 -18.07 -38.74 29.50
CA ALA A 92 -17.30 -37.59 29.97
C ALA A 92 -16.02 -37.43 29.17
N LEU A 93 -15.27 -38.52 28.95
CA LEU A 93 -14.07 -38.53 28.11
C LEU A 93 -14.39 -38.15 26.67
N GLN A 94 -15.47 -38.68 26.10
CA GLN A 94 -15.91 -38.34 24.75
C GLN A 94 -16.30 -36.86 24.61
N ARG A 95 -16.95 -36.27 25.62
CA ARG A 95 -17.26 -34.83 25.63
C ARG A 95 -15.99 -33.98 25.66
N ASP A 96 -14.97 -34.40 26.43
CA ASP A 96 -13.68 -33.71 26.50
C ASP A 96 -12.91 -33.79 25.17
N GLU A 97 -12.88 -34.97 24.54
CA GLU A 97 -12.25 -35.16 23.22
C GLU A 97 -12.94 -34.31 22.14
N VAL A 98 -14.27 -34.33 22.07
CA VAL A 98 -15.04 -33.49 21.12
C VAL A 98 -14.76 -32.00 21.36
N LYS A 99 -14.58 -31.58 22.60
CA LYS A 99 -14.22 -30.19 22.93
C LYS A 99 -12.83 -29.84 22.39
N LYS A 100 -11.82 -30.68 22.64
CA LYS A 100 -10.46 -30.50 22.12
C LYS A 100 -10.45 -30.47 20.58
N THR A 101 -11.16 -31.39 19.93
CA THR A 101 -11.29 -31.42 18.47
C THR A 101 -11.93 -30.14 17.92
N ARG A 102 -12.92 -29.56 18.62
CA ARG A 102 -13.53 -28.28 18.21
C ARG A 102 -12.54 -27.12 18.33
N GLU A 103 -11.77 -27.06 19.43
CA GLU A 103 -10.75 -26.04 19.64
C GLU A 103 -9.65 -26.13 18.57
N GLU A 104 -9.16 -27.33 18.26
CA GLU A 104 -8.22 -27.57 17.17
C GLU A 104 -8.81 -27.17 15.81
N TYR A 105 -10.05 -27.54 15.54
CA TYR A 105 -10.74 -27.18 14.30
C TYR A 105 -10.84 -25.66 14.11
N GLU A 106 -11.14 -24.90 15.17
CA GLU A 106 -11.18 -23.44 15.12
C GLU A 106 -9.79 -22.83 14.82
N ILE A 107 -8.73 -23.38 15.43
CA ILE A 107 -7.34 -22.97 15.16
C ILE A 107 -6.94 -23.30 13.72
N THR A 108 -7.24 -24.51 13.24
CA THR A 108 -6.95 -24.91 11.86
C THR A 108 -7.73 -24.05 10.87
N ASN A 109 -9.02 -23.79 11.12
CA ASN A 109 -9.86 -22.95 10.25
C ASN A 109 -9.33 -21.51 10.15
N SER A 110 -8.99 -20.88 11.29
CA SER A 110 -8.40 -19.54 11.30
C SER A 110 -7.04 -19.50 10.61
N THR A 111 -6.20 -20.53 10.79
CA THR A 111 -4.91 -20.66 10.09
C THR A 111 -5.10 -20.81 8.59
N MET A 112 -6.05 -21.64 8.14
CA MET A 112 -6.36 -21.84 6.72
C MET A 112 -6.85 -20.55 6.06
N LYS A 113 -7.71 -19.76 6.73
CA LYS A 113 -8.13 -18.45 6.22
C LYS A 113 -6.96 -17.50 6.02
N LYS A 114 -6.04 -17.42 7.00
CA LYS A 114 -4.84 -16.60 6.86
C LYS A 114 -3.96 -17.06 5.70
N GLN A 115 -3.74 -18.37 5.56
CA GLN A 115 -2.98 -18.93 4.43
C GLN A 115 -3.64 -18.66 3.07
N GLN A 116 -4.97 -18.75 2.98
CA GLN A 116 -5.71 -18.41 1.76
C GLN A 116 -5.57 -16.93 1.41
N PHE A 117 -5.64 -16.04 2.39
CA PHE A 117 -5.36 -14.62 2.21
C PHE A 117 -3.93 -14.41 1.72
N ASP A 118 -2.93 -14.95 2.42
CA ASP A 118 -1.51 -14.81 2.08
C ASP A 118 -1.26 -15.27 0.64
N SER A 119 -1.78 -16.44 0.27
CA SER A 119 -1.67 -16.97 -1.09
C SER A 119 -2.31 -16.03 -2.11
N THR A 120 -3.51 -15.53 -1.84
CA THR A 120 -4.21 -14.59 -2.74
C THR A 120 -3.43 -13.28 -2.89
N PHE A 121 -2.94 -12.72 -1.77
CA PHE A 121 -2.16 -11.50 -1.74
C PHE A 121 -0.87 -11.62 -2.56
N PHE A 122 -0.06 -12.66 -2.35
CA PHE A 122 1.17 -12.87 -3.11
C PHE A 122 0.90 -13.18 -4.58
N ASN A 123 -0.19 -13.89 -4.91
CA ASN A 123 -0.61 -14.08 -6.30
C ASN A 123 -0.95 -12.74 -6.96
N MET A 124 -1.63 -11.82 -6.28
CA MET A 124 -1.92 -10.51 -6.83
C MET A 124 -0.66 -9.63 -6.98
N ILE A 125 0.33 -9.76 -6.10
CA ILE A 125 1.65 -9.13 -6.28
C ILE A 125 2.33 -9.69 -7.53
N ASN A 126 2.31 -11.00 -7.74
CA ASN A 126 2.89 -11.60 -8.95
C ASN A 126 2.17 -11.12 -10.22
N LEU A 127 0.84 -11.04 -10.20
CA LEU A 127 0.08 -10.43 -11.28
C LEU A 127 0.46 -8.96 -11.50
N HIS A 128 0.74 -8.20 -10.43
CA HIS A 128 1.22 -6.83 -10.52
C HIS A 128 2.58 -6.74 -11.23
N HIS A 129 3.52 -7.60 -10.86
CA HIS A 129 4.82 -7.68 -11.51
C HIS A 129 4.71 -8.06 -12.99
N ASN A 130 3.81 -8.99 -13.33
CA ASN A 130 3.55 -9.36 -14.72
C ASN A 130 3.00 -8.18 -15.51
N ILE A 131 1.95 -7.51 -15.00
CA ILE A 131 1.38 -6.30 -15.63
C ILE A 131 2.47 -5.25 -15.85
N LEU A 132 3.29 -4.97 -14.82
CA LEU A 132 4.41 -4.05 -14.93
C LEU A 132 5.36 -4.47 -16.06
N SER A 133 5.79 -5.73 -16.07
CA SER A 133 6.74 -6.24 -17.07
C SER A 133 6.22 -6.19 -18.50
N GLU A 134 4.90 -6.24 -18.68
CA GLU A 134 4.22 -6.14 -19.98
C GLU A 134 4.06 -4.70 -20.47
N ILE A 135 4.20 -3.69 -19.59
CA ILE A 135 4.20 -2.29 -20.00
C ILE A 135 5.41 -2.04 -20.91
N ASN A 136 5.11 -1.65 -22.14
CA ASN A 136 6.09 -1.23 -23.14
C ASN A 136 5.69 0.16 -23.65
N TYR A 137 6.60 1.12 -23.51
CA TYR A 137 6.38 2.50 -23.92
C TYR A 137 7.68 3.13 -24.41
N LYS A 138 7.69 3.69 -25.62
CA LYS A 138 8.88 4.32 -26.25
C LYS A 138 10.16 3.47 -26.12
N ASP A 139 10.06 2.19 -26.49
CA ASP A 139 11.14 1.19 -26.42
C ASP A 139 11.68 0.89 -25.01
N LYS A 140 11.02 1.38 -23.96
CA LYS A 140 11.28 1.05 -22.56
C LYS A 140 10.24 0.08 -22.03
N LYS A 141 10.66 -0.80 -21.12
CA LYS A 141 9.80 -1.83 -20.52
C LYS A 141 9.81 -1.77 -19.00
N GLY A 142 8.72 -2.23 -18.38
CA GLY A 142 8.65 -2.36 -16.93
C GLY A 142 8.86 -1.04 -16.20
N ARG A 143 9.74 -1.06 -15.20
CA ARG A 143 10.06 0.12 -14.38
C ARG A 143 10.65 1.27 -15.19
N GLU A 144 11.42 0.99 -16.25
CA GLU A 144 11.93 2.06 -17.12
C GLU A 144 10.80 2.78 -17.85
N ALA A 145 9.76 2.06 -18.27
CA ALA A 145 8.60 2.69 -18.90
C ALA A 145 7.85 3.63 -17.94
N ILE A 146 7.74 3.25 -16.66
CA ILE A 146 7.16 4.12 -15.61
C ILE A 146 7.96 5.41 -15.45
N LYS A 147 9.30 5.32 -15.46
CA LYS A 147 10.17 6.51 -15.45
C LYS A 147 9.93 7.40 -16.67
N VAL A 148 9.77 6.82 -17.86
CA VAL A 148 9.48 7.60 -19.08
C VAL A 148 8.13 8.32 -18.99
N PHE A 149 7.10 7.72 -18.37
CA PHE A 149 5.85 8.44 -18.13
C PHE A 149 6.02 9.62 -17.17
N TYR A 150 6.84 9.45 -16.13
CA TYR A 150 7.20 10.54 -15.23
C TYR A 150 7.95 11.66 -15.97
N GLU A 151 8.95 11.33 -16.79
CA GLU A 151 9.70 12.29 -17.60
C GLU A 151 8.78 13.01 -18.60
N GLU A 152 7.86 12.29 -19.25
CA GLU A 152 6.85 12.88 -20.15
C GLU A 152 5.89 13.83 -19.43
N LEU A 153 5.52 13.52 -18.19
CA LEU A 153 4.71 14.42 -17.37
C LEU A 153 5.44 15.72 -17.04
N ARG A 154 6.71 15.61 -16.66
CA ARG A 154 7.55 16.77 -16.39
C ARG A 154 7.72 17.63 -17.64
N ASP A 155 8.08 17.00 -18.77
CA ASP A 155 8.27 17.70 -20.04
C ASP A 155 6.98 18.39 -20.49
N TYR A 156 5.83 17.70 -20.39
CA TYR A 156 4.53 18.28 -20.75
C TYR A 156 4.17 19.49 -19.87
N TYR A 157 4.48 19.43 -18.57
CA TYR A 157 4.29 20.56 -17.66
C TYR A 157 5.20 21.74 -18.02
N ASP A 158 6.50 21.48 -18.21
CA ASP A 158 7.51 22.51 -18.48
C ASP A 158 7.38 23.15 -19.88
N THR A 159 6.63 22.53 -20.79
CA THR A 159 6.40 23.00 -22.17
C THR A 159 4.96 23.46 -22.39
N GLU A 160 4.06 22.53 -22.66
CA GLU A 160 2.67 22.79 -23.08
C GLU A 160 1.87 23.52 -22.00
N ILE A 161 2.04 23.17 -20.72
CA ILE A 161 1.34 23.86 -19.62
C ILE A 161 1.92 25.25 -19.40
N TYR A 162 3.24 25.38 -19.46
CA TYR A 162 3.92 26.68 -19.39
C TYR A 162 3.47 27.62 -20.50
N GLU A 163 3.44 27.17 -21.75
CA GLU A 163 3.03 28.00 -22.90
C GLU A 163 1.60 28.51 -22.75
N ASN A 164 0.66 27.62 -22.38
CA ASN A 164 -0.73 27.98 -22.15
C ASN A 164 -0.90 28.94 -20.95
N TYR A 165 -0.21 28.68 -19.84
CA TYR A 165 -0.21 29.55 -18.67
C TYR A 165 0.34 30.94 -19.01
N SER A 166 1.52 30.98 -19.65
CA SER A 166 2.23 32.21 -20.03
C SER A 166 1.36 33.06 -20.95
N LYS A 167 0.76 32.45 -21.99
CA LYS A 167 -0.19 33.13 -22.88
C LYS A 167 -1.36 33.72 -22.10
N GLY A 168 -2.03 32.92 -21.27
CA GLY A 168 -3.16 33.39 -20.46
C GLY A 168 -2.79 34.50 -19.49
N LEU A 169 -1.59 34.45 -18.89
CA LEU A 169 -1.12 35.50 -17.99
C LEU A 169 -0.85 36.80 -18.76
N LYS A 170 -0.21 36.74 -19.93
CA LYS A 170 0.01 37.90 -20.81
C LYS A 170 -1.32 38.53 -21.26
N GLU A 171 -2.31 37.72 -21.61
CA GLU A 171 -3.64 38.18 -22.00
C GLU A 171 -4.37 38.92 -20.85
N ARG A 172 -4.29 38.38 -19.62
CA ARG A 172 -4.82 39.07 -18.42
C ARG A 172 -4.05 40.35 -18.11
N ALA A 173 -2.73 40.32 -18.25
CA ALA A 173 -1.85 41.45 -17.99
C ALA A 173 -2.14 42.66 -18.88
N LEU A 174 -2.59 42.44 -20.12
CA LEU A 174 -3.03 43.49 -21.04
C LEU A 174 -4.23 44.29 -20.52
N VAL A 175 -5.06 43.67 -19.67
CA VAL A 175 -6.28 44.27 -19.12
C VAL A 175 -6.05 44.82 -17.72
N ASP A 176 -5.32 44.08 -16.87
CA ASP A 176 -5.19 44.39 -15.44
C ASP A 176 -4.23 45.55 -15.16
N ASN A 177 -2.95 45.37 -15.45
CA ASN A 177 -1.91 46.37 -15.22
C ASN A 177 -0.95 46.42 -16.42
N LYS A 178 -1.36 47.19 -17.42
CA LYS A 178 -0.60 47.37 -18.66
C LYS A 178 0.78 47.97 -18.42
N LYS A 179 0.94 48.87 -17.45
CA LYS A 179 2.23 49.55 -17.20
C LYS A 179 3.33 48.57 -16.79
N ALA A 180 3.03 47.64 -15.88
CA ALA A 180 3.98 46.61 -15.48
C ALA A 180 4.32 45.65 -16.64
N LEU A 181 3.36 45.41 -17.56
CA LEU A 181 3.61 44.62 -18.76
C LEU A 181 4.48 45.38 -19.77
N ASP A 182 4.22 46.67 -19.95
CA ASP A 182 5.00 47.54 -20.85
C ASP A 182 6.48 47.57 -20.44
N GLU A 183 6.77 47.55 -19.14
CA GLU A 183 8.14 47.46 -18.62
C GLU A 183 8.84 46.16 -19.03
N LEU A 184 8.14 45.02 -18.97
CA LEU A 184 8.69 43.72 -19.43
C LEU A 184 8.88 43.69 -20.94
N VAL A 185 7.89 44.13 -21.71
CA VAL A 185 7.95 44.13 -23.18
C VAL A 185 9.08 45.06 -23.65
N ARG A 186 9.26 46.21 -23.00
CA ARG A 186 10.41 47.08 -23.25
C ARG A 186 11.73 46.40 -22.92
N LYS A 187 11.83 45.70 -21.79
CA LYS A 187 13.06 44.98 -21.43
C LYS A 187 13.42 43.94 -22.50
N VAL A 188 12.46 43.13 -22.93
CA VAL A 188 12.66 42.13 -24.03
C VAL A 188 13.14 42.81 -25.31
N TYR A 189 12.56 43.96 -25.65
CA TYR A 189 12.99 44.75 -26.80
C TYR A 189 14.45 45.22 -26.67
N ILE A 190 14.82 45.77 -25.51
CA ILE A 190 16.19 46.23 -25.25
C ILE A 190 17.17 45.06 -25.23
N ASP A 191 16.84 43.94 -24.57
CA ASP A 191 17.69 42.76 -24.49
C ASP A 191 17.94 42.14 -25.88
N HIS A 192 16.95 42.15 -26.77
CA HIS A 192 17.13 41.75 -28.17
C HIS A 192 18.16 42.63 -28.89
N HIS A 193 18.09 43.94 -28.69
CA HIS A 193 19.03 44.88 -29.31
C HIS A 193 20.42 44.81 -28.67
N LEU A 194 20.51 44.56 -27.37
CA LEU A 194 21.76 44.27 -26.66
C LEU A 194 22.47 43.06 -27.25
N ASN A 195 21.73 41.97 -27.48
CA ASN A 195 22.28 40.76 -28.08
C ASN A 195 22.78 41.00 -29.51
N ASN A 196 22.07 41.81 -30.30
CA ASN A 196 22.55 42.21 -31.62
C ASN A 196 23.82 43.07 -31.54
N PHE A 197 23.87 44.02 -30.61
CA PHE A 197 25.05 44.86 -30.38
C PHE A 197 26.29 44.04 -30.00
N ILE A 198 26.14 43.07 -29.09
CA ILE A 198 27.20 42.15 -28.70
C ILE A 198 27.65 41.32 -29.91
N ARG A 199 26.70 40.74 -30.66
CA ARG A 199 27.00 39.94 -31.85
C ARG A 199 27.74 40.74 -32.92
N GLU A 200 27.32 41.98 -33.19
CA GLU A 200 28.00 42.87 -34.12
C GLU A 200 29.43 43.21 -33.66
N PHE A 201 29.64 43.38 -32.36
CA PHE A 201 30.99 43.55 -31.81
C PHE A 201 31.84 42.30 -32.06
N GLU A 202 31.34 41.11 -31.78
CA GLU A 202 32.05 39.84 -31.99
C GLU A 202 32.37 39.59 -33.47
N GLU A 203 31.42 39.83 -34.37
CA GLU A 203 31.58 39.67 -35.82
C GLU A 203 32.64 40.64 -36.39
N ASN A 204 32.68 41.88 -35.88
CA ASN A 204 33.67 42.88 -36.29
C ASN A 204 35.04 42.72 -35.63
N ASN A 205 35.13 41.90 -34.56
CA ASN A 205 36.36 41.68 -33.80
C ASN A 205 36.58 40.18 -33.54
N PRO A 206 36.75 39.37 -34.60
CA PRO A 206 36.96 37.93 -34.44
C PRO A 206 38.22 37.65 -33.62
N ILE A 207 38.12 36.72 -32.68
CA ILE A 207 39.26 36.24 -31.90
C ILE A 207 40.13 35.41 -32.84
N PHE A 208 41.28 35.95 -33.27
CA PHE A 208 42.28 35.16 -33.96
C PHE A 208 43.17 34.46 -32.92
N PRO A 209 43.41 33.15 -33.04
CA PRO A 209 44.45 32.49 -32.26
C PRO A 209 45.81 32.91 -32.82
N SER A 210 46.24 34.14 -32.55
CA SER A 210 47.62 34.56 -32.80
C SER A 210 48.42 34.40 -31.50
N PHE A 211 49.48 33.60 -31.58
CA PHE A 211 50.49 33.52 -30.52
C PHE A 211 51.54 34.60 -30.79
N ASP A 212 51.44 35.73 -30.10
CA ASP A 212 52.53 36.71 -30.04
C ASP A 212 53.68 36.17 -29.14
N GLU A 213 54.92 36.57 -29.44
CA GLU A 213 56.16 36.24 -28.71
C GLU A 213 56.13 36.65 -27.21
N SER A 214 55.06 37.33 -26.76
CA SER A 214 54.80 37.77 -25.39
C SER A 214 53.89 36.84 -24.55
N ASN A 215 53.36 35.74 -25.12
CA ASN A 215 52.56 34.75 -24.40
C ASN A 215 51.26 35.26 -23.74
N SER A 216 50.75 36.45 -24.11
CA SER A 216 49.41 36.92 -23.72
C SER A 216 48.46 36.90 -24.92
N PRO A 217 47.30 36.25 -24.85
CA PRO A 217 46.36 36.21 -25.98
C PRO A 217 45.77 37.60 -26.27
N GLU A 218 45.35 37.85 -27.52
CA GLU A 218 44.59 39.03 -27.97
C GLU A 218 43.16 39.13 -27.34
N THR A 219 42.98 38.68 -26.10
CA THR A 219 41.71 38.75 -25.37
C THR A 219 41.46 40.12 -24.76
N SER A 220 42.49 40.96 -24.60
CA SER A 220 42.37 42.25 -23.87
C SER A 220 41.25 43.16 -24.39
N ARG A 221 40.95 43.16 -25.70
CA ARG A 221 39.86 43.97 -26.26
C ARG A 221 38.47 43.39 -25.97
N HIS A 222 38.34 42.06 -26.03
CA HIS A 222 37.12 41.34 -25.63
C HIS A 222 36.89 41.48 -24.12
N ASP A 223 37.93 41.25 -23.33
CA ASP A 223 37.92 41.39 -21.87
C ASP A 223 37.47 42.81 -21.47
N SER A 224 38.07 43.84 -22.10
CA SER A 224 37.69 45.23 -21.85
C SER A 224 36.25 45.54 -22.26
N PHE A 225 35.77 44.95 -23.36
CA PHE A 225 34.39 45.10 -23.81
C PHE A 225 33.42 44.49 -22.80
N TYR A 226 33.57 43.21 -22.47
CA TYR A 226 32.67 42.52 -21.55
C TYR A 226 32.70 43.12 -20.14
N VAL A 227 33.87 43.52 -19.63
CA VAL A 227 33.98 44.25 -18.35
C VAL A 227 33.21 45.57 -18.41
N SER A 228 33.29 46.32 -19.51
CA SER A 228 32.53 47.57 -19.66
C SER A 228 31.01 47.35 -19.74
N MET A 229 30.57 46.22 -20.30
CA MET A 229 29.15 45.84 -20.37
C MET A 229 28.62 45.44 -19.00
N GLU A 230 29.34 44.57 -18.28
CA GLU A 230 28.97 44.13 -16.91
C GLU A 230 28.90 45.29 -15.93
N GLN A 231 29.81 46.26 -16.04
CA GLN A 231 29.83 47.46 -15.20
C GLN A 231 28.80 48.51 -15.63
N GLY A 232 28.12 48.34 -16.77
CA GLY A 232 27.21 49.35 -17.34
C GLY A 232 27.91 50.64 -17.77
N THR A 233 29.22 50.58 -18.05
CA THR A 233 30.04 51.76 -18.41
C THR A 233 30.32 51.87 -19.91
N ASN A 234 29.84 50.92 -20.71
CA ASN A 234 29.99 50.95 -22.16
C ASN A 234 29.24 52.13 -22.79
N LYS A 235 29.97 53.18 -23.18
CA LYS A 235 29.40 54.42 -23.70
C LYS A 235 28.61 54.24 -25.00
N LEU A 236 29.02 53.30 -25.85
CA LEU A 236 28.37 53.08 -27.14
C LEU A 236 27.01 52.42 -26.92
N TRP A 237 26.98 51.32 -26.16
CA TRP A 237 25.73 50.66 -25.78
C TRP A 237 24.81 51.61 -25.01
N ASN A 238 25.31 52.32 -23.99
CA ASN A 238 24.47 53.24 -23.22
C ASN A 238 23.82 54.33 -24.08
N LYS A 239 24.46 54.75 -25.18
CA LYS A 239 23.85 55.70 -26.12
C LYS A 239 22.78 55.02 -26.97
N GLU A 240 23.08 53.87 -27.55
CA GLU A 240 22.13 53.09 -28.37
C GLU A 240 20.92 52.63 -27.56
N GLU A 241 21.11 52.23 -26.31
CA GLU A 241 20.06 51.85 -25.37
C GLU A 241 19.05 52.99 -25.20
N GLN A 242 19.51 54.24 -24.99
CA GLN A 242 18.62 55.39 -24.87
C GLN A 242 17.86 55.68 -26.17
N GLU A 243 18.51 55.54 -27.32
CA GLU A 243 17.86 55.66 -28.63
C GLU A 243 16.78 54.58 -28.82
N HIS A 244 17.06 53.35 -28.41
CA HIS A 244 16.10 52.25 -28.42
C HIS A 244 14.93 52.49 -27.44
N ILE A 245 15.18 52.99 -26.23
CA ILE A 245 14.12 53.34 -25.28
C ILE A 245 13.19 54.40 -25.87
N LEU A 246 13.73 55.46 -26.48
CA LEU A 246 12.94 56.48 -27.17
C LEU A 246 12.10 55.87 -28.30
N ARG A 247 12.74 55.07 -29.17
CA ARG A 247 12.08 54.39 -30.28
C ARG A 247 10.94 53.48 -29.81
N PHE A 248 11.13 52.77 -28.70
CA PHE A 248 10.11 51.93 -28.10
C PHE A 248 8.89 52.74 -27.67
N ASN A 249 9.11 53.83 -26.92
CA ASN A 249 8.03 54.68 -26.41
C ASN A 249 7.23 55.36 -27.54
N GLU A 250 7.90 55.78 -28.61
CA GLU A 250 7.27 56.52 -29.71
C GLU A 250 6.60 55.59 -30.74
N ASN A 251 7.26 54.48 -31.11
CA ASN A 251 6.88 53.69 -32.28
C ASN A 251 6.31 52.30 -31.95
N ILE A 252 6.59 51.76 -30.76
CA ILE A 252 6.21 50.39 -30.38
C ILE A 252 5.05 50.40 -29.40
N LEU A 253 5.13 51.18 -28.32
CA LEU A 253 4.19 51.15 -27.19
C LEU A 253 2.70 51.31 -27.60
N PHE A 254 2.44 52.13 -28.63
CA PHE A 254 1.10 52.41 -29.13
C PHE A 254 0.78 51.72 -30.46
N ASN A 255 1.75 51.04 -31.07
CA ASN A 255 1.54 50.25 -32.27
C ASN A 255 1.19 48.81 -31.88
N LYS A 256 -0.08 48.45 -32.03
CA LYS A 256 -0.57 47.13 -31.63
C LYS A 256 0.20 45.97 -32.28
N VAL A 257 0.56 46.08 -33.55
CA VAL A 257 1.24 44.99 -34.28
C VAL A 257 2.66 44.81 -33.76
N GLU A 258 3.42 45.91 -33.65
CA GLU A 258 4.80 45.87 -33.14
C GLU A 258 4.85 45.48 -31.67
N TYR A 259 3.94 45.99 -30.84
CA TYR A 259 3.89 45.62 -29.42
C TYR A 259 3.62 44.13 -29.22
N LEU A 260 2.64 43.58 -29.96
CA LEU A 260 2.29 42.16 -29.85
C LEU A 260 3.44 41.25 -30.25
N LYS A 261 4.26 41.65 -31.23
CA LYS A 261 5.49 40.91 -31.61
C LYS A 261 6.45 40.77 -30.43
N TRP A 262 6.68 41.84 -29.67
CA TRP A 262 7.58 41.80 -28.50
C TRP A 262 6.94 41.13 -27.29
N LEU A 263 5.62 41.23 -27.14
CA LEU A 263 4.87 40.49 -26.13
C LEU A 263 4.89 38.97 -26.37
N GLU A 264 4.81 38.54 -27.63
CA GLU A 264 4.95 37.13 -28.00
C GLU A 264 6.35 36.62 -27.66
N ALA A 265 7.40 37.42 -27.95
CA ALA A 265 8.79 37.10 -27.63
C ALA A 265 9.11 37.08 -26.12
N LEU A 266 8.27 37.67 -25.26
CA LEU A 266 8.48 37.68 -23.81
C LEU A 266 8.47 36.26 -23.22
N ASN A 267 9.58 35.82 -22.65
CA ASN A 267 9.67 34.56 -21.92
C ASN A 267 9.74 34.83 -20.40
N LEU A 268 8.70 34.43 -19.67
CA LEU A 268 8.61 34.65 -18.21
C LEU A 268 9.65 33.83 -17.44
N LYS A 269 9.99 32.64 -17.93
CA LYS A 269 11.05 31.80 -17.36
C LYS A 269 12.42 32.47 -17.49
N GLU A 270 12.77 32.94 -18.68
CA GLU A 270 14.03 33.69 -18.89
C GLU A 270 14.07 34.98 -18.07
N SER A 271 12.93 35.68 -17.98
CA SER A 271 12.82 36.89 -17.15
C SER A 271 13.05 36.59 -15.66
N TYR A 272 12.56 35.45 -15.17
CA TYR A 272 12.82 34.99 -13.82
C TYR A 272 14.30 34.60 -13.62
N GLU A 273 14.89 33.85 -14.53
CA GLU A 273 16.31 33.46 -14.49
C GLU A 273 17.23 34.68 -14.49
N ALA A 274 16.85 35.74 -15.21
CA ALA A 274 17.52 37.04 -15.21
C ALA A 274 17.20 37.92 -13.98
N SER A 275 16.48 37.38 -12.98
CA SER A 275 16.11 38.08 -11.73
C SER A 275 15.38 39.40 -11.94
N VAL A 276 14.52 39.47 -12.97
CA VAL A 276 13.75 40.68 -13.28
C VAL A 276 12.67 40.90 -12.22
N SER A 277 12.77 41.99 -11.46
CA SER A 277 11.72 42.41 -10.53
C SER A 277 10.53 42.95 -11.32
N ASN A 278 9.45 42.17 -11.38
CA ASN A 278 8.20 42.53 -12.01
C ASN A 278 7.05 41.69 -11.46
N MET A 279 5.88 42.29 -11.25
CA MET A 279 4.72 41.60 -10.68
C MET A 279 4.28 40.35 -11.47
N TYR A 280 4.45 40.30 -12.79
CA TYR A 280 4.05 39.15 -13.60
C TYR A 280 5.10 38.03 -13.57
N VAL A 281 6.37 38.39 -13.39
CA VAL A 281 7.44 37.43 -13.12
C VAL A 281 7.26 36.82 -11.73
N GLU A 282 6.91 37.64 -10.73
CA GLU A 282 6.54 37.18 -9.38
C GLU A 282 5.29 36.30 -9.39
N LYS A 283 4.26 36.66 -10.18
CA LYS A 283 3.08 35.79 -10.37
C LYS A 283 3.47 34.45 -10.99
N TYR A 284 4.28 34.44 -12.04
CA TYR A 284 4.81 33.19 -12.62
C TYR A 284 5.58 32.35 -11.58
N LEU A 285 6.48 32.97 -10.81
CA LEU A 285 7.22 32.29 -9.76
C LEU A 285 6.27 31.62 -8.75
N ASN A 286 5.29 32.38 -8.25
CA ASN A 286 4.36 31.90 -7.24
C ASN A 286 3.39 30.84 -7.80
N GLU A 287 2.73 31.12 -8.93
CA GLU A 287 1.62 30.32 -9.45
C GLU A 287 2.05 29.14 -10.33
N PHE A 288 3.32 29.07 -10.76
CA PHE A 288 3.82 28.04 -11.67
C PHE A 288 5.05 27.27 -11.16
N VAL A 289 5.96 27.94 -10.43
CA VAL A 289 7.27 27.37 -10.06
C VAL A 289 7.29 26.91 -8.60
N GLU A 290 7.06 27.82 -7.65
CA GLU A 290 7.18 27.54 -6.21
C GLU A 290 5.91 26.93 -5.64
N ASN A 291 4.75 27.54 -5.93
CA ASN A 291 3.45 27.09 -5.45
C ASN A 291 2.48 26.84 -6.61
N PRO A 292 2.82 25.93 -7.54
CA PRO A 292 2.03 25.74 -8.74
C PRO A 292 0.56 25.50 -8.45
N LEU A 293 -0.30 26.21 -9.18
CA LEU A 293 -1.75 26.11 -9.10
C LEU A 293 -2.19 24.66 -9.29
N LYS A 294 -3.06 24.18 -8.39
CA LYS A 294 -3.52 22.78 -8.39
C LYS A 294 -4.18 22.40 -9.71
N GLU A 295 -4.91 23.32 -10.32
CA GLU A 295 -5.59 23.13 -11.60
C GLU A 295 -4.60 22.82 -12.73
N LEU A 296 -3.42 23.45 -12.73
CA LEU A 296 -2.37 23.19 -13.71
C LEU A 296 -1.81 21.77 -13.53
N LYS A 297 -1.59 21.34 -12.28
CA LYS A 297 -1.12 19.99 -11.95
C LYS A 297 -2.12 18.91 -12.36
N VAL A 298 -3.40 19.13 -12.03
CA VAL A 298 -4.51 18.25 -12.42
C VAL A 298 -4.57 18.12 -13.94
N TYR A 299 -4.56 19.26 -14.65
CA TYR A 299 -4.63 19.25 -16.10
C TYR A 299 -3.42 18.55 -16.74
N ALA A 300 -2.20 18.82 -16.26
CA ALA A 300 -0.99 18.18 -16.73
C ALA A 300 -1.03 16.66 -16.56
N PHE A 301 -1.33 16.19 -15.34
CA PHE A 301 -1.39 14.77 -15.04
C PHE A 301 -2.48 14.08 -15.84
N GLN A 302 -3.67 14.66 -15.89
CA GLN A 302 -4.80 14.08 -16.59
C GLN A 302 -4.53 13.92 -18.08
N LYS A 303 -3.90 14.90 -18.73
CA LYS A 303 -3.55 14.80 -20.17
C LYS A 303 -2.60 13.66 -20.46
N VAL A 304 -1.54 13.52 -19.66
CA VAL A 304 -0.57 12.43 -19.82
C VAL A 304 -1.19 11.08 -19.49
N TYR A 305 -2.06 11.04 -18.47
CA TYR A 305 -2.78 9.83 -18.09
C TYR A 305 -3.75 9.37 -19.17
N GLU A 306 -4.59 10.25 -19.72
CA GLU A 306 -5.58 9.93 -20.76
C GLU A 306 -4.93 9.37 -22.01
N LYS A 307 -3.80 9.97 -22.43
CA LYS A 307 -3.00 9.48 -23.56
C LYS A 307 -2.46 8.06 -23.35
N ASN A 308 -2.19 7.69 -22.09
CA ASN A 308 -1.53 6.43 -21.71
C ASN A 308 -2.44 5.53 -20.86
N GLU A 309 -3.76 5.73 -20.92
CA GLU A 309 -4.73 5.09 -20.02
C GLU A 309 -4.69 3.57 -20.13
N SER A 310 -4.53 3.04 -21.35
CA SER A 310 -4.47 1.60 -21.56
C SER A 310 -3.35 0.96 -20.73
N LEU A 311 -2.19 1.59 -20.62
CA LEU A 311 -1.06 1.03 -19.87
C LEU A 311 -1.16 1.35 -18.37
N LEU A 312 -1.24 2.64 -18.03
CA LEU A 312 -1.24 3.10 -16.64
C LEU A 312 -2.53 2.74 -15.89
N GLY A 313 -3.67 2.73 -16.58
CA GLY A 313 -4.96 2.40 -15.98
C GLY A 313 -5.05 0.95 -15.50
N HIS A 314 -4.51 0.00 -16.28
CA HIS A 314 -4.43 -1.41 -15.84
C HIS A 314 -3.51 -1.55 -14.62
N TYR A 315 -2.35 -0.90 -14.64
CA TYR A 315 -1.36 -0.90 -13.56
C TYR A 315 -1.95 -0.37 -12.23
N PHE A 316 -2.49 0.86 -12.21
CA PHE A 316 -3.02 1.44 -10.98
C PHE A 316 -4.29 0.72 -10.48
N ARG A 317 -5.12 0.20 -11.40
CA ARG A 317 -6.31 -0.57 -11.01
C ARG A 317 -5.91 -1.85 -10.28
N ASN A 318 -4.87 -2.54 -10.72
CA ASN A 318 -4.40 -3.73 -10.01
C ASN A 318 -3.86 -3.38 -8.62
N LEU A 319 -3.05 -2.33 -8.49
CA LEU A 319 -2.60 -1.83 -7.19
C LEU A 319 -3.76 -1.48 -6.25
N TYR A 320 -4.76 -0.77 -6.76
CA TYR A 320 -5.97 -0.48 -6.01
C TYR A 320 -6.64 -1.76 -5.51
N ARG A 321 -6.73 -2.82 -6.34
CA ARG A 321 -7.33 -4.09 -5.94
C ARG A 321 -6.53 -4.79 -4.84
N ILE A 322 -5.20 -4.76 -4.89
CA ILE A 322 -4.35 -5.34 -3.85
C ILE A 322 -4.57 -4.60 -2.53
N VAL A 323 -4.50 -3.26 -2.56
CA VAL A 323 -4.71 -2.48 -1.34
C VAL A 323 -6.12 -2.68 -0.81
N LYS A 324 -7.13 -2.78 -1.69
CA LYS A 324 -8.50 -3.04 -1.30
C LYS A 324 -8.65 -4.40 -0.61
N LEU A 325 -8.02 -5.44 -1.15
CA LEU A 325 -7.99 -6.76 -0.53
C LEU A 325 -7.44 -6.68 0.91
N ILE A 326 -6.36 -5.93 1.13
CA ILE A 326 -5.78 -5.74 2.47
C ILE A 326 -6.75 -5.01 3.40
N GLN A 327 -7.37 -3.94 2.93
CA GLN A 327 -8.21 -3.09 3.79
C GLN A 327 -9.57 -3.71 4.12
N ASP A 328 -10.12 -4.49 3.19
CA ASP A 328 -11.42 -5.16 3.35
C ASP A 328 -11.32 -6.40 4.28
N GLU A 329 -10.13 -6.99 4.45
CA GLU A 329 -9.93 -8.17 5.32
C GLU A 329 -9.96 -7.80 6.82
N GLU A 330 -10.56 -8.66 7.65
CA GLU A 330 -10.51 -8.56 9.12
C GLU A 330 -9.56 -9.62 9.68
N PHE A 331 -8.30 -9.25 9.90
CA PHE A 331 -7.28 -10.12 10.49
C PHE A 331 -7.45 -10.27 11.99
N ASN A 332 -8.02 -9.26 12.65
CA ASN A 332 -8.22 -9.29 14.10
C ASN A 332 -9.47 -8.51 14.53
N LYS A 333 -10.22 -9.07 15.49
CA LYS A 333 -11.36 -8.38 16.09
C LYS A 333 -10.98 -7.10 16.83
N ALA A 334 -9.74 -7.00 17.33
CA ALA A 334 -9.24 -5.80 17.98
C ALA A 334 -8.73 -4.80 16.93
N PRO A 335 -9.34 -3.61 16.78
CA PRO A 335 -9.04 -2.69 15.68
C PRO A 335 -7.56 -2.30 15.57
N PHE A 336 -6.88 -2.09 16.71
CA PHE A 336 -5.46 -1.77 16.73
C PHE A 336 -4.58 -2.92 16.17
N LYS A 337 -4.88 -4.16 16.54
CA LYS A 337 -4.14 -5.33 16.04
C LYS A 337 -4.44 -5.60 14.57
N ASP A 338 -5.67 -5.37 14.14
CA ASP A 338 -6.08 -5.47 12.74
C ASP A 338 -5.31 -4.49 11.86
N ASN A 339 -5.29 -3.22 12.25
CA ASN A 339 -4.54 -2.19 11.54
C ASN A 339 -3.03 -2.47 11.48
N ASN A 340 -2.45 -3.10 12.51
CA ASN A 340 -1.06 -3.52 12.49
C ASN A 340 -0.81 -4.64 11.47
N GLU A 341 -1.68 -5.65 11.37
CA GLU A 341 -1.56 -6.68 10.32
C GLU A 341 -1.72 -6.04 8.93
N LYS A 342 -2.73 -5.18 8.72
CA LYS A 342 -2.91 -4.44 7.47
C LYS A 342 -1.68 -3.61 7.11
N ARG A 343 -1.07 -2.93 8.08
CA ARG A 343 0.18 -2.15 7.88
C ARG A 343 1.32 -3.05 7.41
N LYS A 344 1.45 -4.28 7.93
CA LYS A 344 2.47 -5.24 7.46
C LYS A 344 2.30 -5.56 5.98
N TYR A 345 1.09 -5.91 5.53
CA TYR A 345 0.84 -6.22 4.12
C TYR A 345 1.02 -4.99 3.20
N ARG A 346 0.59 -3.80 3.63
CA ARG A 346 0.87 -2.56 2.88
C ARG A 346 2.37 -2.31 2.77
N GLY A 347 3.12 -2.54 3.85
CA GLY A 347 4.58 -2.42 3.85
C GLY A 347 5.26 -3.40 2.88
N ILE A 348 4.79 -4.65 2.84
CA ILE A 348 5.29 -5.65 1.88
C ILE A 348 5.02 -5.19 0.44
N LEU A 349 3.79 -4.78 0.13
CA LEU A 349 3.43 -4.28 -1.20
C LEU A 349 4.27 -3.08 -1.58
N ARG A 350 4.39 -2.08 -0.70
CA ARG A 350 5.16 -0.87 -0.94
C ARG A 350 6.63 -1.17 -1.23
N ALA A 351 7.23 -2.13 -0.53
CA ALA A 351 8.62 -2.54 -0.76
C ALA A 351 8.86 -3.14 -2.16
N GLN A 352 7.80 -3.56 -2.86
CA GLN A 352 7.90 -4.04 -4.25
C GLN A 352 7.88 -2.91 -5.30
N LEU A 353 7.50 -1.69 -4.91
CA LEU A 353 7.36 -0.55 -5.82
C LEU A 353 8.66 0.27 -5.88
N SER A 354 9.09 0.65 -7.08
CA SER A 354 10.19 1.60 -7.25
C SER A 354 9.78 3.04 -6.91
N SER A 355 10.77 3.93 -6.74
CA SER A 355 10.53 5.35 -6.43
C SER A 355 9.60 6.02 -7.45
N TYR A 356 9.83 5.81 -8.75
CA TYR A 356 8.96 6.37 -9.80
C TYR A 356 7.57 5.74 -9.82
N GLU A 357 7.43 4.45 -9.47
CA GLU A 357 6.11 3.82 -9.31
C GLU A 357 5.33 4.46 -8.16
N LEU A 358 5.99 4.75 -7.03
CA LEU A 358 5.37 5.41 -5.89
C LEU A 358 4.99 6.87 -6.20
N ILE A 359 5.87 7.63 -6.87
CA ILE A 359 5.58 9.01 -7.29
C ILE A 359 4.42 9.05 -8.29
N MET A 360 4.43 8.18 -9.30
CA MET A 360 3.34 8.12 -10.27
C MET A 360 2.02 7.66 -9.65
N LEU A 361 2.07 6.78 -8.65
CA LEU A 361 0.89 6.42 -7.86
C LEU A 361 0.39 7.62 -7.04
N PHE A 362 1.29 8.35 -6.37
CA PHE A 362 0.96 9.56 -5.63
C PHE A 362 0.28 10.60 -6.54
N TYR A 363 0.82 10.87 -7.73
CA TYR A 363 0.17 11.77 -8.68
C TYR A 363 -1.17 11.23 -9.19
N ASN A 364 -1.30 9.92 -9.39
CA ASN A 364 -2.58 9.33 -9.77
C ASN A 364 -3.66 9.59 -8.72
N ILE A 365 -3.37 9.41 -7.43
CA ILE A 365 -4.38 9.55 -6.38
C ILE A 365 -4.69 11.01 -6.04
N VAL A 366 -3.75 11.94 -6.25
CA VAL A 366 -3.94 13.37 -5.94
C VAL A 366 -4.55 14.13 -7.12
N TYR A 367 -4.12 13.83 -8.34
CA TYR A 367 -4.39 14.65 -9.53
C TYR A 367 -5.26 13.96 -10.60
N SER A 368 -5.76 12.74 -10.36
CA SER A 368 -6.69 12.06 -11.28
C SER A 368 -8.03 11.76 -10.63
N TYR A 369 -9.11 12.06 -11.36
CA TYR A 369 -10.47 11.64 -10.98
C TYR A 369 -10.60 10.12 -10.81
N LYS A 370 -9.79 9.33 -11.53
CA LYS A 370 -9.81 7.86 -11.42
C LYS A 370 -9.08 7.35 -10.18
N GLY A 371 -8.22 8.17 -9.58
CA GLY A 371 -7.46 7.86 -8.37
C GLY A 371 -8.20 8.13 -7.06
N GLU A 372 -9.31 8.89 -7.08
CA GLU A 372 -10.04 9.33 -5.88
C GLU A 372 -10.45 8.16 -4.96
N LYS A 373 -10.97 7.06 -5.53
CA LYS A 373 -11.33 5.87 -4.75
C LYS A 373 -10.12 5.22 -4.09
N PHE A 374 -8.96 5.28 -4.73
CA PHE A 374 -7.73 4.77 -4.17
C PHE A 374 -7.23 5.72 -3.07
N GLN A 375 -7.26 7.03 -3.31
CA GLN A 375 -6.95 8.04 -2.31
C GLN A 375 -7.72 7.81 -0.99
N LEU A 376 -9.04 7.64 -1.06
CA LEU A 376 -9.89 7.38 0.11
C LEU A 376 -9.52 6.10 0.86
N LEU A 377 -9.02 5.09 0.14
CA LEU A 377 -8.67 3.79 0.69
C LEU A 377 -7.34 3.80 1.47
N ILE A 378 -6.42 4.69 1.11
CA ILE A 378 -5.10 4.80 1.74
C ILE A 378 -4.94 6.01 2.66
N LYS A 379 -5.93 6.90 2.71
CA LYS A 379 -5.93 8.05 3.62
C LYS A 379 -5.83 7.59 5.08
N ASN A 380 -4.94 8.21 5.86
CA ASN A 380 -4.65 7.87 7.26
C ASN A 380 -4.15 6.43 7.45
N THR A 381 -3.43 5.88 6.47
CA THR A 381 -2.88 4.51 6.55
C THR A 381 -1.36 4.46 6.61
N ASN A 382 -0.70 5.62 6.49
CA ASN A 382 0.73 5.81 6.33
C ASN A 382 1.25 4.92 5.19
N PHE A 383 0.55 4.95 4.05
CA PHE A 383 0.90 4.08 2.94
C PHE A 383 2.28 4.45 2.40
N PHE A 384 2.54 5.74 2.16
CA PHE A 384 3.80 6.21 1.56
C PHE A 384 4.96 6.29 2.56
N ASP A 385 4.71 6.59 3.85
CA ASP A 385 5.72 6.67 4.92
C ASP A 385 6.97 7.45 4.42
N ASP A 386 8.19 7.07 4.83
CA ASP A 386 9.44 7.72 4.40
C ASP A 386 9.99 7.22 3.03
N HIS A 387 9.19 6.49 2.24
CA HIS A 387 9.69 5.83 1.02
C HIS A 387 9.49 6.65 -0.25
N LEU A 388 8.73 7.74 -0.15
CA LEU A 388 8.56 8.68 -1.24
C LEU A 388 9.76 9.63 -1.26
N VAL A 389 10.52 9.61 -2.36
CA VAL A 389 11.67 10.51 -2.54
C VAL A 389 11.14 11.89 -2.94
N THR A 390 10.86 12.74 -1.96
CA THR A 390 10.26 14.07 -2.19
C THR A 390 11.14 15.01 -3.01
N SER A 391 12.46 14.77 -3.07
CA SER A 391 13.38 15.50 -3.96
C SER A 391 13.12 15.24 -5.44
N ASP A 392 12.47 14.11 -5.77
CA ASP A 392 12.12 13.71 -7.13
C ASP A 392 10.70 14.16 -7.51
N PHE A 393 10.06 15.00 -6.71
CA PHE A 393 8.78 15.60 -7.10
C PHE A 393 8.97 16.60 -8.24
N ILE A 394 8.08 16.52 -9.25
CA ILE A 394 7.90 17.56 -10.27
C ILE A 394 7.52 18.87 -9.60
N TRP A 395 6.57 18.82 -8.66
CA TRP A 395 6.10 19.99 -7.92
C TRP A 395 6.55 19.91 -6.46
N ARG A 396 7.52 20.75 -6.06
CA ARG A 396 8.15 20.69 -4.73
C ARG A 396 7.16 20.90 -3.58
N ASN A 397 6.10 21.69 -3.79
CA ASN A 397 5.07 21.96 -2.79
C ASN A 397 4.11 20.77 -2.55
N ASP A 398 4.25 19.67 -3.29
CA ASP A 398 3.43 18.45 -3.09
C ASP A 398 3.70 17.74 -1.77
N VAL A 399 4.76 18.12 -1.05
CA VAL A 399 4.97 17.69 0.35
C VAL A 399 3.73 17.99 1.19
N HIS A 400 3.02 19.09 0.95
CA HIS A 400 1.78 19.42 1.66
C HIS A 400 0.59 18.51 1.27
N GLU A 401 0.50 18.09 0.00
CA GLU A 401 -0.52 17.13 -0.42
C GLU A 401 -0.25 15.75 0.18
N LEU A 402 1.03 15.38 0.35
CA LEU A 402 1.42 14.17 1.07
C LEU A 402 1.07 14.24 2.57
N GLU A 403 1.37 15.35 3.25
CA GLU A 403 0.98 15.59 4.65
C GLU A 403 -0.55 15.51 4.85
N ASN A 404 -1.33 15.99 3.88
CA ASN A 404 -2.80 15.93 3.93
C ASN A 404 -3.38 14.51 3.76
N LEU A 405 -2.62 13.59 3.15
CA LEU A 405 -3.05 12.19 2.99
C LEU A 405 -2.89 11.39 4.28
N ASP A 406 -1.85 11.68 5.05
CA ASP A 406 -1.52 11.01 6.30
C ASP A 406 -1.14 12.07 7.37
N PRO A 407 -2.10 12.87 7.87
CA PRO A 407 -1.84 13.82 8.94
C PRO A 407 -1.38 13.07 10.19
N PHE A 408 -0.22 13.49 10.72
CA PHE A 408 0.48 12.91 11.86
C PHE A 408 -0.40 12.63 13.09
#